data_AF-A0A420ESI6-F1
#
_entry.id   AF-A0A420ESI6-F1
#
_cell.length_a   1.000
_cell.length_b   1.000
_cell.length_c   1.000
_cell.angle_alpha   90.00
_cell.angle_beta   90.00
_cell.angle_gamma   90.00
#
_symmetry.space_group_name_H-M   'P 1'
#
loop_
_entity.id
_entity.type
_entity.pdbx_description
1 polymer ?
#
loop_
_entity_poly.entity_id
_entity_poly.type
_entity_poly.pdbx_seq_one_letter_code
_entity_poly.pdbx_strand_id
1 'polypeptide(L)'
;MDSAGEKLHFSTFSHDPIFDVIACGHAATTNQWISVSVPAQCSTAMPSEVIGPHGAWLTRCSTAGSTDLTCVTLDRNAPDLRIALYAARPWRATARDGAIYQRRRVDAPRSRDRTVG
;
A
#
# COMPACT_ATOMS: atom_id res chain seq x y z
N MET A 1 19.37 2.38 12.73
CA MET A 1 18.00 2.04 13.17
C MET A 1 17.34 1.34 12.00
N ASP A 2 17.41 0.02 12.01
CA ASP A 2 16.96 -0.85 10.93
C ASP A 2 15.43 -0.88 10.96
N SER A 3 14.79 0.05 10.26
CA SER A 3 13.35 0.02 10.08
C SER A 3 13.07 -1.13 9.11
N ALA A 4 12.77 -2.31 9.64
CA ALA A 4 12.18 -3.41 8.88
C ALA A 4 11.08 -2.80 8.00
N GLY A 5 11.24 -2.94 6.68
CA GLY A 5 10.38 -2.33 5.69
C GLY A 5 9.00 -2.88 5.95
N GLU A 6 8.08 -2.00 6.32
CA GLU A 6 6.73 -2.39 6.69
C GLU A 6 6.08 -3.04 5.46
N LYS A 7 5.56 -4.25 5.65
CA LYS A 7 4.91 -5.05 4.61
C LYS A 7 3.45 -5.18 4.96
N LEU A 8 2.59 -4.88 4.00
CA LEU A 8 1.15 -5.07 4.14
C LEU A 8 0.72 -6.32 3.38
N HIS A 9 -0.14 -7.12 4.00
CA HIS A 9 -0.84 -8.20 3.31
C HIS A 9 -2.29 -7.79 3.06
N PHE A 10 -2.74 -7.97 1.83
CA PHE A 10 -4.09 -7.65 1.39
C PHE A 10 -4.74 -8.91 0.82
N SER A 11 -5.71 -9.48 1.54
CA SER A 11 -6.50 -10.61 1.06
C SER A 11 -7.90 -10.13 0.68
N THR A 12 -8.39 -10.60 -0.47
CA THR A 12 -9.75 -10.26 -0.93
C THR A 12 -10.39 -11.42 -1.67
N PHE A 13 -11.71 -11.49 -1.55
CA PHE A 13 -12.58 -12.32 -2.36
C PHE A 13 -13.43 -11.36 -3.20
N SER A 14 -12.96 -11.02 -4.39
CA SER A 14 -13.66 -10.07 -5.26
C SER A 14 -13.34 -10.34 -6.72
N HIS A 15 -14.35 -10.20 -7.57
CA HIS A 15 -14.21 -10.22 -9.02
C HIS A 15 -14.17 -8.79 -9.60
N ASP A 16 -13.93 -7.79 -8.76
CA ASP A 16 -13.83 -6.40 -9.17
C ASP A 16 -12.35 -5.98 -9.33
N PRO A 17 -11.91 -5.60 -10.55
CA PRO A 17 -10.54 -5.16 -10.80
C PRO A 17 -10.17 -3.87 -10.06
N ILE A 18 -11.12 -3.14 -9.47
CA ILE A 18 -10.84 -1.92 -8.70
C ILE A 18 -9.87 -2.18 -7.53
N PHE A 19 -9.87 -3.40 -6.98
CA PHE A 19 -8.99 -3.75 -5.87
C PHE A 19 -7.51 -3.77 -6.27
N ASP A 20 -7.18 -4.01 -7.53
CA ASP A 20 -5.81 -3.91 -8.06
C ASP A 20 -5.36 -2.45 -8.05
N VAL A 21 -6.23 -1.55 -8.54
CA VAL A 21 -5.98 -0.10 -8.55
C VAL A 21 -5.83 0.43 -7.12
N ILE A 22 -6.70 -0.01 -6.21
CA ILE A 22 -6.64 0.37 -4.80
C ILE A 22 -5.34 -0.13 -4.16
N ALA A 23 -4.94 -1.38 -4.42
CA ALA A 23 -3.69 -1.94 -3.89
C ALA A 23 -2.47 -1.19 -4.44
N CYS A 24 -2.42 -0.94 -5.75
CA CYS A 24 -1.35 -0.15 -6.38
C CYS A 24 -1.26 1.27 -5.81
N GLY A 25 -2.42 1.94 -5.69
CA GLY A 25 -2.53 3.25 -5.08
C GLY A 25 -2.13 3.24 -3.60
N HIS A 26 -2.50 2.21 -2.86
CA HIS A 26 -2.09 2.05 -1.46
C HIS A 26 -0.57 1.91 -1.37
N ALA A 27 0.06 1.08 -2.20
CA ALA A 27 1.51 0.88 -2.18
C ALA A 27 2.27 2.17 -2.52
N ALA A 28 1.87 2.88 -3.58
CA ALA A 28 2.46 4.17 -3.97
C ALA A 28 2.21 5.27 -2.95
N THR A 29 1.05 5.25 -2.29
CA THR A 29 0.74 6.24 -1.28
C THR A 29 1.48 5.93 0.00
N THR A 30 1.53 4.70 0.52
CA THR A 30 2.20 4.37 1.78
C THR A 30 3.70 4.17 1.64
N ASN A 31 4.20 3.94 0.42
CA ASN A 31 5.57 3.55 0.10
C ASN A 31 5.95 2.21 0.76
N GLN A 32 4.98 1.31 0.84
CA GLN A 32 5.14 -0.03 1.39
C GLN A 32 5.02 -1.07 0.28
N TRP A 33 5.60 -2.24 0.51
CA TRP A 33 5.31 -3.41 -0.31
C TRP A 33 3.95 -3.98 0.09
N ILE A 34 3.18 -4.39 -0.90
CA ILE A 34 1.89 -5.06 -0.69
C ILE A 34 1.94 -6.43 -1.32
N SER A 35 1.61 -7.46 -0.55
CA SER A 35 1.31 -8.78 -1.08
C SER A 35 -0.20 -8.95 -1.14
N VAL A 36 -0.71 -9.22 -2.34
CA VAL A 36 -2.13 -9.46 -2.61
C VAL A 36 -2.35 -10.95 -2.80
N SER A 37 -3.32 -11.53 -2.10
CA SER A 37 -3.74 -12.91 -2.31
C SER A 37 -5.23 -12.99 -2.61
N VAL A 38 -5.57 -13.70 -3.68
CA VAL A 38 -6.95 -14.01 -4.07
C VAL A 38 -7.14 -15.51 -4.31
N PRO A 39 -8.37 -16.02 -4.18
CA PRO A 39 -8.72 -17.34 -4.69
C PRO A 39 -8.57 -17.41 -6.22
N ALA A 40 -8.21 -18.58 -6.76
CA ALA A 40 -8.02 -18.80 -8.20
C ALA A 40 -9.22 -18.35 -9.05
N GLN A 41 -10.45 -18.56 -8.58
CA GLN A 41 -11.68 -18.15 -9.28
C GLN A 41 -11.81 -16.62 -9.48
N CYS A 42 -11.16 -15.82 -8.62
CA CYS A 42 -11.14 -14.37 -8.71
C CYS A 42 -9.98 -13.83 -9.57
N SER A 43 -9.02 -14.69 -9.95
CA SER A 43 -7.78 -14.27 -10.63
C SER A 43 -7.97 -13.66 -12.01
N THR A 44 -9.11 -13.92 -12.66
CA THR A 44 -9.47 -13.31 -13.95
C THR A 44 -9.70 -11.79 -13.85
N ALA A 45 -10.17 -11.32 -12.69
CA ALA A 45 -10.36 -9.90 -12.42
C ALA A 45 -9.12 -9.26 -11.79
N MET A 46 -8.50 -9.96 -10.84
CA MET A 46 -7.25 -9.54 -10.19
C MET A 46 -6.54 -10.78 -9.66
N PRO A 47 -5.40 -11.19 -10.22
CA PRO A 47 -4.62 -12.32 -9.74
C PRO A 47 -3.81 -11.94 -8.48
N SER A 48 -3.34 -12.96 -7.74
CA SER A 48 -2.42 -12.75 -6.62
C SER A 48 -1.11 -12.14 -7.11
N GLU A 49 -0.51 -11.25 -6.32
CA GLU A 49 0.61 -10.42 -6.77
C GLU A 49 1.40 -9.79 -5.64
N VAL A 50 2.55 -9.20 -5.99
CA VAL A 50 3.34 -8.37 -5.10
C VAL A 50 3.56 -7.02 -5.76
N ILE A 51 3.17 -5.95 -5.09
CA ILE A 51 3.29 -4.57 -5.54
C ILE A 51 4.43 -3.88 -4.78
N GLY A 52 5.28 -3.18 -5.52
CA GLY A 52 6.38 -2.41 -4.97
C GLY A 52 5.92 -1.06 -4.38
N PRO A 53 6.77 -0.41 -3.56
CA PRO A 53 6.46 0.88 -2.92
C PRO A 53 6.26 2.04 -3.93
N HIS A 54 6.60 1.84 -5.19
CA HIS A 54 6.35 2.77 -6.30
C HIS A 54 4.98 2.58 -6.94
N GLY A 55 4.20 1.58 -6.51
CA GLY A 55 2.85 1.30 -7.00
C GLY A 55 2.76 0.43 -8.24
N ALA A 56 3.86 -0.15 -8.72
CA ALA A 56 3.80 -1.13 -9.82
C ALA A 56 4.09 -2.55 -9.32
N TRP A 57 3.63 -3.52 -10.10
CA TRP A 57 3.80 -4.93 -9.80
C TRP A 57 5.28 -5.34 -9.90
N LEU A 58 5.77 -6.02 -8.87
CA LEU A 58 7.07 -6.70 -8.89
C LEU A 58 6.94 -8.12 -9.47
N THR A 59 5.81 -8.76 -9.20
CA THR A 59 5.45 -10.05 -9.78
C THR A 59 3.94 -10.30 -9.66
N ARG A 60 3.39 -11.17 -10.51
CA ARG A 60 1.95 -11.43 -10.63
C ARG A 60 1.69 -12.87 -11.07
N CYS A 61 0.68 -13.52 -10.48
CA CYS A 61 0.16 -14.81 -10.93
C CYS A 61 -0.63 -14.67 -12.24
N SER A 62 -0.89 -15.79 -12.90
CA SER A 62 -1.73 -15.89 -14.09
C SER A 62 -3.17 -15.42 -13.82
N THR A 63 -3.79 -14.79 -14.83
CA THR A 63 -5.20 -14.39 -14.83
C THR A 63 -6.13 -15.48 -15.38
N ALA A 64 -5.66 -16.72 -15.51
CA ALA A 64 -6.37 -17.80 -16.21
C ALA A 64 -7.46 -18.50 -15.37
N GLY A 65 -7.79 -18.02 -14.17
CA GLY A 65 -8.78 -18.69 -13.30
C GLY A 65 -8.27 -19.99 -12.65
N SER A 66 -6.96 -20.24 -12.68
CA SER A 66 -6.33 -21.45 -12.17
C SER A 66 -5.41 -21.16 -10.98
N THR A 67 -5.15 -22.18 -10.17
CA THR A 67 -4.22 -22.06 -9.03
C THR A 67 -2.81 -21.76 -9.54
N ASP A 68 -2.19 -20.73 -8.97
CA ASP A 68 -0.84 -20.29 -9.33
C ASP A 68 -0.14 -19.66 -8.12
N LEU A 69 1.19 -19.64 -8.14
CA LEU A 69 2.05 -19.10 -7.09
C LEU A 69 3.18 -18.28 -7.71
N THR A 70 3.42 -17.11 -7.14
CA THR A 70 4.54 -16.26 -7.54
C THR A 70 5.38 -15.82 -6.34
N CYS A 71 6.67 -15.59 -6.56
CA CYS A 71 7.62 -15.19 -5.52
C CYS A 71 8.57 -14.13 -6.07
N VAL A 72 8.94 -13.17 -5.22
CA VAL A 72 9.90 -12.12 -5.56
C VAL A 72 10.74 -11.75 -4.34
N THR A 73 11.99 -11.37 -4.57
CA THR A 73 12.86 -10.83 -3.53
C THR A 73 12.57 -9.35 -3.36
N LEU A 74 12.31 -8.92 -2.12
CA LEU A 74 12.12 -7.50 -1.80
C LEU A 74 13.48 -6.85 -1.56
N ASP A 75 14.08 -6.34 -2.63
CA ASP A 75 15.37 -5.65 -2.58
C ASP A 75 15.19 -4.15 -2.33
N ARG A 76 15.74 -3.63 -1.24
CA ARG A 76 15.69 -2.20 -0.93
C ARG A 76 16.72 -1.36 -1.69
N ASN A 77 17.73 -2.02 -2.24
CA ASN A 77 18.80 -1.38 -3.00
C ASN A 77 18.47 -1.31 -4.49
N ALA A 78 17.31 -1.84 -4.90
CA ALA A 78 16.83 -1.80 -6.26
C ALA A 78 16.72 -0.33 -6.74
N PRO A 79 17.40 0.04 -7.84
CA PRO A 79 17.57 1.45 -8.23
C PRO A 79 16.26 2.14 -8.61
N ASP A 80 15.32 1.40 -9.17
CA ASP A 80 13.94 1.79 -9.48
C ASP A 80 13.11 2.12 -8.24
N LEU A 81 13.40 1.46 -7.11
CA LEU A 81 12.69 1.68 -5.84
C LEU A 81 13.25 2.86 -5.02
N ARG A 82 14.43 3.38 -5.38
CA ARG A 82 15.17 4.35 -4.58
C ARG A 82 14.33 5.58 -4.21
N ILE A 83 13.60 6.15 -5.18
CA ILE A 83 12.78 7.34 -4.93
C ILE A 83 11.62 7.01 -3.98
N ALA A 84 10.90 5.93 -4.26
CA ALA A 84 9.78 5.51 -3.42
C ALA A 84 10.23 5.21 -1.98
N LEU A 85 11.36 4.53 -1.79
CA LEU A 85 11.83 4.14 -0.46
C LEU A 85 12.46 5.28 0.33
N TYR A 86 13.21 6.17 -0.31
CA TYR A 86 14.09 7.09 0.40
C TYR A 86 13.81 8.58 0.17
N ALA A 87 13.09 8.96 -0.89
CA ALA A 87 12.94 10.36 -1.27
C ALA A 87 11.49 10.85 -1.35
N ALA A 88 10.51 9.96 -1.53
CA ALA A 88 9.16 10.37 -1.90
C ALA A 88 8.37 11.06 -0.77
N ARG A 89 8.69 10.86 0.52
CA ARG A 89 7.85 11.39 1.63
C ARG A 89 8.56 11.94 2.88
N PRO A 90 9.59 12.81 2.75
CA PRO A 90 10.11 13.54 3.90
C PRO A 90 9.03 14.36 4.62
N TRP A 91 8.04 14.88 3.87
CA TRP A 91 6.93 15.67 4.41
C TRP A 91 6.05 14.90 5.41
N ARG A 92 6.00 13.56 5.36
CA ARG A 92 5.20 12.77 6.31
C ARG A 92 5.73 12.84 7.73
N ALA A 93 7.06 12.93 7.90
CA ALA A 93 7.64 13.16 9.21
C ALA A 93 7.13 14.50 9.79
N THR A 94 7.16 15.55 8.97
CA THR A 94 6.61 16.88 9.31
C THR A 94 5.10 16.86 9.57
N ALA A 95 4.34 16.08 8.81
CA ALA A 95 2.90 15.95 9.01
C ALA A 95 2.55 15.22 10.31
N ARG A 96 3.29 14.16 10.67
CA ARG A 96 3.08 13.41 11.92
C ARG A 96 3.46 14.20 13.17
N ASP A 97 4.45 15.09 13.08
CA ASP A 97 4.76 16.06 14.15
C ASP A 97 3.55 16.94 14.49
N GLY A 98 2.62 17.12 13.55
CA GLY A 98 1.32 17.72 13.80
C GLY A 98 1.32 19.25 13.86
N ALA A 99 2.49 19.90 13.93
CA ALA A 99 2.60 21.37 13.97
C ALA A 99 1.90 22.06 12.77
N ILE A 100 1.97 21.45 11.58
CA ILE A 100 1.32 21.98 10.37
C ILE A 100 -0.21 21.94 10.44
N TYR A 101 -0.78 20.99 11.18
CA TYR A 101 -2.23 20.84 11.35
C TYR A 101 -2.74 21.64 12.56
N GLN A 102 -1.96 21.72 13.64
CA GLN A 102 -2.32 22.50 14.83
C GLN A 102 -2.60 23.96 14.48
N ARG A 103 -1.77 24.59 13.62
CA ARG A 103 -1.96 25.98 13.17
C ARG A 103 -3.25 26.21 12.38
N ARG A 104 -3.81 25.17 11.76
CA ARG A 104 -5.02 25.24 10.91
C ARG A 104 -6.24 24.59 11.55
N ARG A 105 -6.12 24.20 12.83
CA ARG A 105 -7.17 23.46 13.53
C ARG A 105 -8.33 24.41 13.83
N VAL A 106 -9.49 24.11 13.26
CA VAL A 106 -10.73 24.83 13.56
C VAL A 106 -11.23 24.39 14.93
N ASP A 107 -11.45 25.34 15.83
CA ASP A 107 -12.01 25.11 17.16
C ASP A 107 -13.53 25.37 17.14
N ALA A 108 -14.28 24.36 16.69
CA ALA A 108 -15.74 24.36 16.68
C ALA A 108 -16.30 23.34 17.67
N PRO A 109 -17.56 23.43 18.14
CA PRO A 109 -18.15 22.45 19.04
C PRO A 109 -18.00 20.99 18.57
N ARG A 110 -18.17 20.73 17.27
CA ARG A 110 -17.92 19.43 16.61
C ARG A 110 -16.48 18.91 16.73
N SER A 111 -15.52 19.78 17.02
CA SER A 111 -14.09 19.46 17.13
C SER A 111 -13.67 19.16 18.57
N ARG A 112 -14.55 19.45 19.55
CA ARG A 112 -14.33 19.23 20.98
C ARG A 112 -15.01 17.96 21.49
N ASP A 113 -16.13 17.58 20.87
CA ASP A 113 -16.83 16.34 21.20
C ASP A 113 -16.02 15.11 20.77
N ARG A 114 -15.68 14.25 21.74
CA ARG A 114 -14.97 12.97 21.55
C ARG A 114 -15.71 11.81 22.20
N THR A 115 -16.99 11.99 22.50
CA THR A 115 -17.73 11.15 23.47
C THR A 115 -18.40 9.93 22.83
N VAL A 116 -18.23 9.72 21.53
CA VAL A 116 -18.64 8.49 20.82
C VAL A 116 -17.39 7.73 20.39
N GLY A 117 -16.95 6.81 21.25
CA GLY A 117 -15.87 5.86 21.00
C GLY A 117 -16.32 4.45 21.32
#